data_AF-A0A4D4L818-F1
#
_entry.id   AF-A0A4D4L818-F1
#
_cell.length_a   1.000
_cell.length_b   1.000
_cell.length_c   1.000
_cell.angle_alpha   90.00
_cell.angle_beta   90.00
_cell.angle_gamma   90.00
#
_symmetry.space_group_name_H-M   'P 1'
#
loop_
_entity.id
_entity.type
_entity.pdbx_description
1 polymer ?
#
loop_
_entity_poly.entity_id
_entity_poly.type
_entity_poly.pdbx_seq_one_letter_code
_entity_poly.pdbx_strand_id
1 'polypeptide(L)'
;MLRTVYLPKVIGGSNSNGNWELVMMEAATGISVFLDDRADYDKAIAKFRGRVPAYVYLESDGSLPKTAPGSGLDTRDKIIKYWQGQSTFVTGLTQETCRDFTHTGYGIASIAHVAETSRIQGQDLYPEVGERLQQALGFQSKYELGEAPPSWLCGGSVKRGLGPITEVGYNALHNRLGIAMANTQKLTERQRPAGTNSLFLGWETLTHGDNPS
;
A
#
# COMPACT_ATOMS: atom_id res chain seq x y z
N MET A 1 20.66 18.44 -2.59
CA MET A 1 19.27 18.48 -3.09
C MET A 1 18.39 17.47 -2.35
N LEU A 2 18.62 16.15 -2.44
CA LEU A 2 17.79 15.17 -1.71
C LEU A 2 17.77 15.39 -0.18
N ARG A 3 18.95 15.48 0.44
CA ARG A 3 19.11 15.70 1.90
C ARG A 3 18.48 16.99 2.41
N THR A 4 18.66 18.09 1.66
CA THR A 4 18.38 19.44 2.17
C THR A 4 17.07 20.04 1.68
N VAL A 5 16.48 19.50 0.61
CA VAL A 5 15.25 20.03 -0.01
C VAL A 5 14.10 19.03 0.06
N TYR A 6 14.31 17.80 -0.42
CA TYR A 6 13.21 16.82 -0.54
C TYR A 6 12.95 16.07 0.76
N LEU A 7 13.98 15.52 1.41
CA LEU A 7 13.83 14.74 2.62
C LEU A 7 13.07 15.48 3.74
N PRO A 8 13.36 16.78 4.03
CA PRO A 8 12.62 17.52 5.05
C PRO A 8 11.13 17.70 4.74
N LYS A 9 10.71 17.55 3.47
CA LYS A 9 9.30 17.64 3.06
C LYS A 9 8.55 16.33 3.22
N VAL A 10 9.25 15.19 3.16
CA VAL A 10 8.60 13.86 3.16
C VAL A 10 8.76 13.09 4.47
N ILE A 11 9.89 13.22 5.17
CA ILE A 11 10.21 12.42 6.37
C ILE A 11 9.25 12.67 7.55
N GLY A 12 8.57 13.82 7.55
CA GLY A 12 7.56 14.16 8.55
C GLY A 12 6.26 13.34 8.42
N GLY A 13 5.99 12.78 7.24
CA GLY A 13 4.71 12.18 6.91
C GLY A 13 3.60 13.21 6.69
N SER A 14 2.35 12.75 6.73
CA SER A 14 1.18 13.58 6.41
C SER A 14 -0.04 13.24 7.26
N ASN A 15 -0.77 14.29 7.63
CA ASN A 15 -2.10 14.20 8.24
C ASN A 15 -3.23 14.15 7.19
N SER A 16 -2.90 14.14 5.90
CA SER A 16 -3.85 13.93 4.80
C SER A 16 -4.25 12.44 4.70
N ASN A 17 -4.73 12.00 3.52
CA ASN A 17 -5.09 10.59 3.30
C ASN A 17 -3.89 9.65 3.41
N GLY A 18 -4.15 8.38 3.73
CA GLY A 18 -3.09 7.43 4.06
C GLY A 18 -2.15 7.11 2.90
N ASN A 19 -2.63 7.20 1.65
CA ASN A 19 -1.79 7.00 0.48
C ASN A 19 -0.67 8.05 0.38
N TRP A 20 -0.92 9.29 0.81
CA TRP A 20 0.09 10.36 0.80
C TRP A 20 1.23 10.04 1.74
N GLU A 21 0.93 9.66 2.99
CA GLU A 21 1.99 9.32 3.94
C GLU A 21 2.78 8.09 3.48
N LEU A 22 2.13 7.09 2.89
CA LEU A 22 2.82 5.92 2.34
C LEU A 22 3.79 6.29 1.20
N VAL A 23 3.36 7.10 0.23
CA VAL A 23 4.23 7.59 -0.86
C VAL A 23 5.36 8.47 -0.30
N MET A 24 5.08 9.29 0.72
CA MET A 24 6.12 10.06 1.40
C MET A 24 7.14 9.17 2.11
N MET A 25 6.70 8.07 2.74
CA MET A 25 7.61 7.11 3.38
C MET A 25 8.40 6.29 2.38
N GLU A 26 7.83 5.95 1.22
CA GLU A 26 8.57 5.37 0.10
C GLU A 26 9.68 6.30 -0.37
N ALA A 27 9.35 7.57 -0.64
CA ALA A 27 10.33 8.57 -1.04
C ALA A 27 11.41 8.79 0.04
N ALA A 28 11.01 8.91 1.30
CA ALA A 28 11.94 9.08 2.42
C ALA A 28 12.90 7.89 2.54
N THR A 29 12.37 6.66 2.47
CA THR A 29 13.16 5.43 2.53
C THR A 29 14.18 5.38 1.39
N GLY A 30 13.76 5.64 0.15
CA GLY A 30 14.66 5.66 -1.01
C GLY A 30 15.74 6.74 -0.91
N ILE A 31 15.40 7.94 -0.42
CA ILE A 31 16.37 9.01 -0.18
C ILE A 31 17.38 8.60 0.90
N SER A 32 16.92 8.02 2.01
CA SER A 32 17.80 7.59 3.10
C SER A 32 18.76 6.49 2.66
N VAL A 33 18.30 5.52 1.86
CA VAL A 33 19.17 4.49 1.25
C VAL A 33 20.22 5.13 0.36
N PHE A 34 19.82 6.03 -0.55
CA PHE A 34 20.76 6.71 -1.45
C PHE A 34 21.84 7.51 -0.69
N LEU A 35 21.48 8.09 0.44
CA LEU A 35 22.36 8.92 1.27
C LEU A 35 23.17 8.12 2.31
N ASP A 36 22.98 6.79 2.37
CA ASP A 36 23.51 5.92 3.42
C ASP A 36 23.18 6.45 4.84
N ASP A 37 21.95 6.92 5.03
CA ASP A 37 21.50 7.56 6.26
C ASP A 37 20.59 6.64 7.08
N ARG A 38 21.21 5.87 7.98
CA ARG A 38 20.48 4.91 8.81
C ARG A 38 19.46 5.57 9.75
N ALA A 39 19.76 6.75 10.27
CA ALA A 39 18.89 7.41 11.23
C ALA A 39 17.57 7.87 10.58
N ASP A 40 17.66 8.49 9.41
CA ASP A 40 16.47 8.89 8.66
C ASP A 40 15.73 7.68 8.07
N TYR A 41 16.44 6.62 7.68
CA TYR A 41 15.83 5.36 7.26
C TYR A 41 14.97 4.76 8.39
N ASP A 42 15.53 4.59 9.60
CA ASP A 42 14.81 4.00 10.73
C ASP A 42 13.59 4.85 11.12
N LYS A 43 13.70 6.19 11.00
CA LYS A 43 12.59 7.13 11.20
C LYS A 43 11.48 6.95 10.16
N ALA A 44 11.83 6.77 8.88
CA ALA A 44 10.86 6.50 7.82
C ALA A 44 10.14 5.17 8.06
N ILE A 45 10.88 4.10 8.38
CA ILE A 45 10.32 2.77 8.64
C ILE A 45 9.41 2.76 9.88
N ALA A 46 9.78 3.48 10.95
CA ALA A 46 8.93 3.59 12.14
C ALA A 46 7.56 4.20 11.81
N LYS A 47 7.53 5.24 10.97
CA LYS A 47 6.29 5.90 10.55
C LYS A 47 5.49 5.03 9.56
N PHE A 48 6.19 4.39 8.61
CA PHE A 48 5.61 3.39 7.72
C PHE A 48 4.87 2.29 8.48
N ARG A 49 5.51 1.69 9.49
CA ARG A 49 4.91 0.65 10.36
C ARG A 49 3.63 1.10 11.04
N GLY A 50 3.57 2.36 11.48
CA GLY A 50 2.35 2.94 12.07
C GLY A 50 1.25 3.19 11.03
N ARG A 51 1.61 3.50 9.78
CA ARG A 51 0.67 3.84 8.71
C ARG A 51 0.03 2.62 8.05
N VAL A 52 0.78 1.55 7.82
CA VAL A 52 0.29 0.32 7.15
C VAL A 52 -1.01 -0.22 7.78
N PRO A 53 -1.10 -0.49 9.10
CA PRO A 53 -2.34 -0.98 9.72
C PRO A 53 -3.45 0.06 9.76
N ALA A 54 -3.13 1.35 9.65
CA ALA A 54 -4.10 2.42 9.53
C ALA A 54 -4.62 2.63 8.10
N TYR A 55 -4.00 1.98 7.11
CA TYR A 55 -4.36 2.11 5.71
C TYR A 55 -5.09 0.88 5.16
N VAL A 56 -4.65 -0.33 5.54
CA VAL A 56 -5.30 -1.59 5.16
C VAL A 56 -5.95 -2.16 6.40
N TYR A 57 -7.24 -2.48 6.35
CA TYR A 57 -7.96 -3.12 7.45
C TYR A 57 -7.84 -4.64 7.38
N LEU A 58 -7.64 -5.26 8.56
CA LEU A 58 -7.84 -6.69 8.79
C LEU A 58 -8.91 -6.86 9.86
N GLU A 59 -9.73 -7.90 9.76
CA GLU A 59 -10.73 -8.22 10.80
C GLU A 59 -10.07 -8.47 12.18
N SER A 60 -8.82 -8.92 12.19
CA SER A 60 -8.01 -9.06 13.41
C SER A 60 -7.71 -7.74 14.12
N ASP A 61 -7.94 -6.59 13.48
CA ASP A 61 -7.81 -5.26 14.12
C ASP A 61 -8.91 -4.96 15.12
N GLY A 62 -10.03 -5.69 15.05
CA GLY A 62 -11.25 -5.43 15.80
C GLY A 62 -12.33 -4.75 14.94
N SER A 63 -13.33 -4.16 15.59
CA SER A 63 -14.53 -3.62 14.91
C SER A 63 -14.31 -2.35 14.07
N LEU A 64 -13.12 -1.74 14.17
CA LEU A 64 -12.73 -0.53 13.48
C LEU A 64 -11.28 -0.64 13.00
N PRO A 65 -10.92 0.02 11.89
CA PRO A 65 -9.52 0.18 11.49
C PRO A 65 -8.67 0.82 12.57
N LYS A 66 -7.40 0.41 12.62
CA LYS A 66 -6.39 1.14 13.38
C LYS A 66 -6.27 2.55 12.81
N THR A 67 -5.77 3.47 13.63
CA THR A 67 -5.56 4.86 13.22
C THR A 67 -4.08 5.19 13.26
N ALA A 68 -3.65 6.07 12.35
CA ALA A 68 -2.26 6.42 12.26
C ALA A 68 -1.82 7.15 13.56
N PRO A 69 -0.62 6.87 14.09
CA PRO A 69 -0.13 7.51 15.30
C PRO A 69 -0.22 9.04 15.21
N GLY A 70 -0.84 9.67 16.21
CA GLY A 70 -0.99 11.13 16.25
C GLY A 70 -2.09 11.71 15.35
N SER A 71 -2.89 10.88 14.68
CA SER A 71 -3.95 11.36 13.75
C SER A 71 -5.14 12.06 14.42
N GLY A 72 -5.36 11.85 15.73
CA GLY A 72 -6.54 12.38 16.44
C GLY A 72 -7.87 11.76 16.00
N LEU A 73 -7.83 10.66 15.22
CA LEU A 73 -8.99 9.84 14.86
C LEU A 73 -9.31 8.90 16.04
N ASP A 74 -9.96 9.45 17.06
CA ASP A 74 -10.22 8.81 18.36
C ASP A 74 -11.68 8.37 18.55
N THR A 75 -12.55 8.59 17.55
CA THR A 75 -13.95 8.16 17.59
C THR A 75 -14.34 7.39 16.33
N ARG A 76 -15.37 6.52 16.46
CA ARG A 76 -15.96 5.77 15.35
C ARG A 76 -16.35 6.67 14.18
N ASP A 77 -17.02 7.78 14.45
CA ASP A 77 -17.51 8.69 13.40
C ASP A 77 -16.36 9.38 12.66
N LYS A 78 -15.29 9.76 13.38
CA LYS A 78 -14.07 10.30 12.76
C LYS A 78 -13.43 9.27 11.84
N ILE A 79 -13.34 8.01 12.28
CA ILE A 79 -12.76 6.91 11.51
C ILE A 79 -13.62 6.63 10.26
N ILE A 80 -14.93 6.46 10.40
CA ILE A 80 -15.84 6.20 9.27
C ILE A 80 -15.78 7.36 8.26
N LYS A 81 -15.80 8.60 8.73
CA LYS A 81 -15.66 9.78 7.86
C LYS A 81 -14.34 9.76 7.09
N TYR A 82 -13.23 9.41 7.76
CA TYR A 82 -11.92 9.30 7.13
C TYR A 82 -11.83 8.14 6.14
N TRP A 83 -12.55 7.05 6.39
CA TRP A 83 -12.71 5.90 5.49
C TRP A 83 -13.84 6.11 4.46
N GLN A 84 -14.06 7.36 4.06
CA GLN A 84 -14.98 7.75 2.97
C GLN A 84 -16.44 7.32 3.21
N GLY A 85 -16.87 7.32 4.48
CA GLY A 85 -18.22 6.92 4.88
C GLY A 85 -18.44 5.40 4.95
N GLN A 86 -17.41 4.59 4.65
CA GLN A 86 -17.49 3.15 4.78
C GLN A 86 -17.61 2.74 6.26
N SER A 87 -18.64 1.98 6.58
CA SER A 87 -18.96 1.59 7.96
C SER A 87 -18.95 0.08 8.21
N THR A 88 -18.87 -0.71 7.12
CA THR A 88 -18.66 -2.16 7.14
C THR A 88 -17.22 -2.44 6.75
N PHE A 89 -16.43 -2.99 7.67
CA PHE A 89 -15.02 -3.26 7.45
C PHE A 89 -14.81 -4.77 7.28
N VAL A 90 -14.10 -5.17 6.22
CA VAL A 90 -13.72 -6.55 5.93
C VAL A 90 -12.27 -6.60 5.51
N THR A 91 -11.62 -7.73 5.75
CA THR A 91 -10.19 -7.94 5.45
C THR A 91 -9.82 -7.54 4.02
N GLY A 92 -8.77 -6.74 3.87
CA GLY A 92 -8.24 -6.26 2.59
C GLY A 92 -8.81 -4.92 2.11
N LEU A 93 -9.80 -4.37 2.82
CA LEU A 93 -10.31 -3.03 2.56
C LEU A 93 -9.24 -1.98 2.86
N THR A 94 -9.11 -0.98 2.01
CA THR A 94 -8.19 0.14 2.23
C THR A 94 -8.94 1.43 2.56
N GLN A 95 -8.26 2.36 3.21
CA GLN A 95 -8.82 3.69 3.53
C GLN A 95 -9.32 4.45 2.29
N GLU A 96 -8.75 4.16 1.12
CA GLU A 96 -9.09 4.83 -0.15
C GLU A 96 -10.07 4.03 -1.03
N THR A 97 -10.48 2.83 -0.62
CA THR A 97 -11.31 1.93 -1.46
C THR A 97 -12.57 2.62 -1.97
N CYS A 98 -13.25 3.39 -1.10
CA CYS A 98 -14.49 4.09 -1.45
C CYS A 98 -14.28 5.51 -2.00
N ARG A 99 -13.04 5.98 -2.13
CA ARG A 99 -12.72 7.20 -2.88
C ARG A 99 -12.54 6.85 -4.36
N ASP A 100 -11.52 6.05 -4.65
CA ASP A 100 -11.22 5.43 -5.95
C ASP A 100 -10.03 4.47 -5.86
N PHE A 101 -9.92 3.59 -6.86
CA PHE A 101 -8.88 2.57 -6.91
C PHE A 101 -7.53 3.14 -7.32
N THR A 102 -7.47 4.29 -7.99
CA THR A 102 -6.20 4.92 -8.34
C THR A 102 -5.42 5.32 -7.09
N HIS A 103 -6.06 6.00 -6.12
CA HIS A 103 -5.43 6.34 -4.84
C HIS A 103 -5.22 5.13 -3.94
N THR A 104 -6.07 4.11 -4.07
CA THR A 104 -5.86 2.81 -3.42
C THR A 104 -4.57 2.15 -3.92
N GLY A 105 -4.36 2.14 -5.23
CA GLY A 105 -3.17 1.62 -5.87
C GLY A 105 -1.92 2.33 -5.39
N TYR A 106 -1.99 3.64 -5.18
CA TYR A 106 -0.82 4.38 -4.70
C TYR A 106 -0.34 3.91 -3.33
N GLY A 107 -1.25 3.73 -2.37
CA GLY A 107 -0.86 3.24 -1.06
C GLY A 107 -0.37 1.80 -1.09
N ILE A 108 -1.00 0.92 -1.86
CA ILE A 108 -0.59 -0.49 -1.96
C ILE A 108 0.79 -0.63 -2.60
N ALA A 109 1.05 0.10 -3.69
CA ALA A 109 2.37 0.09 -4.34
C ALA A 109 3.46 0.56 -3.38
N SER A 110 3.25 1.68 -2.68
CA SER A 110 4.23 2.17 -1.71
C SER A 110 4.52 1.18 -0.58
N ILE A 111 3.51 0.40 -0.14
CA ILE A 111 3.73 -0.68 0.84
C ILE A 111 4.64 -1.76 0.26
N ALA A 112 4.37 -2.22 -0.97
CA ALA A 112 5.20 -3.20 -1.63
C ALA A 112 6.63 -2.70 -1.87
N HIS A 113 6.78 -1.45 -2.31
CA HIS A 113 8.08 -0.84 -2.63
C HIS A 113 8.93 -0.63 -1.39
N VAL A 114 8.35 -0.14 -0.30
CA VAL A 114 9.09 0.01 0.98
C VAL A 114 9.52 -1.36 1.50
N ALA A 115 8.63 -2.37 1.47
CA ALA A 115 8.97 -3.72 1.91
C ALA A 115 10.09 -4.34 1.08
N GLU A 116 10.01 -4.24 -0.26
CA GLU A 116 11.04 -4.81 -1.14
C GLU A 116 12.37 -4.05 -1.04
N THR A 117 12.34 -2.71 -0.99
CA THR A 117 13.54 -1.90 -0.79
C THR A 117 14.21 -2.27 0.53
N SER A 118 13.44 -2.34 1.62
CA SER A 118 13.97 -2.69 2.94
C SER A 118 14.60 -4.08 2.94
N ARG A 119 13.96 -5.07 2.31
CA ARG A 119 14.49 -6.43 2.16
C ARG A 119 15.83 -6.41 1.42
N ILE A 120 15.94 -5.69 0.31
CA ILE A 120 17.18 -5.53 -0.45
C ILE A 120 18.28 -4.89 0.42
N GLN A 121 17.93 -3.99 1.34
CA GLN A 121 18.85 -3.39 2.32
C GLN A 121 19.13 -4.29 3.54
N GLY A 122 18.67 -5.54 3.54
CA GLY A 122 18.93 -6.51 4.60
C GLY A 122 17.95 -6.44 5.79
N GLN A 123 16.84 -5.71 5.67
CA GLN A 123 15.76 -5.70 6.66
C GLN A 123 14.46 -6.27 6.08
N ASP A 124 14.12 -7.49 6.46
CA ASP A 124 12.87 -8.11 6.02
C ASP A 124 11.67 -7.57 6.81
N LEU A 125 10.75 -6.91 6.10
CA LEU A 125 9.49 -6.38 6.65
C LEU A 125 8.27 -7.24 6.30
N TYR A 126 8.39 -8.24 5.42
CA TYR A 126 7.26 -9.08 5.02
C TYR A 126 6.58 -9.81 6.17
N PRO A 127 7.28 -10.28 7.22
CA PRO A 127 6.61 -10.85 8.40
C PRO A 127 5.68 -9.86 9.13
N GLU A 128 5.92 -8.55 8.98
CA GLU A 128 5.13 -7.50 9.64
C GLU A 128 3.98 -6.98 8.77
N VAL A 129 4.22 -6.81 7.46
CA VAL A 129 3.27 -6.14 6.55
C VAL A 129 2.68 -7.06 5.46
N GLY A 130 3.23 -8.26 5.30
CA GLY A 130 2.93 -9.17 4.20
C GLY A 130 1.48 -9.63 4.16
N GLU A 131 0.89 -9.95 5.31
CA GLU A 131 -0.53 -10.33 5.38
C GLU A 131 -1.43 -9.19 4.89
N ARG A 132 -1.21 -7.96 5.36
CA ARG A 132 -1.99 -6.79 4.91
C ARG A 132 -1.82 -6.54 3.43
N LEU A 133 -0.58 -6.61 2.93
CA LEU A 133 -0.30 -6.44 1.51
C LEU A 133 -1.00 -7.51 0.68
N GLN A 134 -0.95 -8.77 1.10
CA GLN A 134 -1.64 -9.89 0.46
C GLN A 134 -3.14 -9.65 0.38
N GLN A 135 -3.77 -9.32 1.52
CA GLN A 135 -5.21 -9.15 1.60
C GLN A 135 -5.69 -7.93 0.81
N ALA A 136 -4.94 -6.82 0.86
CA ALA A 136 -5.22 -5.63 0.05
C ALA A 136 -5.12 -5.94 -1.45
N LEU A 137 -4.03 -6.57 -1.90
CA LEU A 137 -3.86 -6.94 -3.30
C LEU A 137 -4.99 -7.86 -3.77
N GLY A 138 -5.34 -8.89 -2.98
CA GLY A 138 -6.39 -9.84 -3.34
C GLY A 138 -7.77 -9.19 -3.43
N PHE A 139 -8.14 -8.38 -2.44
CA PHE A 139 -9.43 -7.69 -2.39
C PHE A 139 -9.59 -6.70 -3.54
N GLN A 140 -8.61 -5.80 -3.72
CA GLN A 140 -8.71 -4.77 -4.75
C GLN A 140 -8.65 -5.37 -6.16
N SER A 141 -7.83 -6.41 -6.37
CA SER A 141 -7.76 -7.10 -7.65
C SER A 141 -9.09 -7.76 -8.03
N LYS A 142 -9.81 -8.36 -7.05
CA LYS A 142 -11.13 -8.96 -7.28
C LYS A 142 -12.09 -7.97 -7.94
N TYR A 143 -12.21 -6.77 -7.38
CA TYR A 143 -13.15 -5.76 -7.88
C TYR A 143 -12.62 -5.05 -9.14
N GLU A 144 -11.31 -4.85 -9.27
CA GLU A 144 -10.69 -4.32 -10.50
C GLU A 144 -10.89 -5.27 -11.69
N LEU A 145 -10.95 -6.59 -11.44
CA LEU A 145 -11.24 -7.61 -12.45
C LEU A 145 -12.71 -7.65 -12.89
N GLY A 146 -13.59 -6.88 -12.27
CA GLY A 146 -14.98 -6.69 -12.71
C GLY A 146 -16.05 -7.32 -11.82
N GLU A 147 -15.68 -7.92 -10.68
CA GLU A 147 -16.67 -8.36 -9.68
C GLU A 147 -17.61 -7.21 -9.32
N ALA A 148 -18.91 -7.50 -9.21
CA ALA A 148 -19.90 -6.55 -8.76
C ALA A 148 -19.70 -6.24 -7.26
N PRO A 149 -19.47 -4.97 -6.86
CA PRO A 149 -19.39 -4.61 -5.46
C PRO A 149 -20.76 -4.82 -4.78
N PRO A 150 -20.81 -5.52 -3.63
CA PRO A 150 -22.05 -5.66 -2.88
C PRO A 150 -22.50 -4.31 -2.30
N SER A 151 -23.78 -4.17 -1.94
CA SER A 151 -24.36 -2.91 -1.47
C SER A 151 -23.67 -2.32 -0.23
N TRP A 152 -23.07 -3.15 0.62
CA TRP A 152 -22.31 -2.70 1.79
C TRP A 152 -20.96 -2.08 1.44
N LEU A 153 -20.40 -2.38 0.25
CA LEU A 153 -19.11 -1.87 -0.19
C LEU A 153 -19.30 -0.57 -0.97
N CYS A 154 -18.98 0.57 -0.35
CA CYS A 154 -19.04 1.88 -1.00
C CYS A 154 -20.43 2.20 -1.58
N GLY A 155 -21.50 1.70 -0.95
CA GLY A 155 -22.87 1.84 -1.45
C GLY A 155 -23.18 1.02 -2.72
N GLY A 156 -22.42 -0.04 -2.99
CA GLY A 156 -22.60 -0.87 -4.18
C GLY A 156 -21.94 -0.33 -5.45
N SER A 157 -20.99 0.59 -5.33
CA SER A 157 -20.24 1.12 -6.48
C SER A 157 -18.80 1.46 -6.12
N VAL A 158 -17.85 1.00 -6.93
CA VAL A 158 -16.43 1.31 -6.80
C VAL A 158 -15.92 2.01 -8.05
N LYS A 159 -15.02 2.98 -7.89
CA LYS A 159 -14.34 3.63 -9.02
C LYS A 159 -13.05 2.89 -9.31
N ARG A 160 -13.09 2.03 -10.33
CA ARG A 160 -11.95 1.23 -10.81
C ARG A 160 -10.85 2.11 -11.41
N GLY A 161 -9.69 1.51 -11.64
CA GLY A 161 -8.48 2.20 -12.11
C GLY A 161 -7.31 1.99 -11.15
N LEU A 162 -7.13 0.77 -10.64
CA LEU A 162 -6.07 0.41 -9.69
C LEU A 162 -4.66 0.68 -10.23
N GLY A 163 -4.50 0.63 -11.56
CA GLY A 163 -3.20 0.76 -12.22
C GLY A 163 -2.34 -0.51 -12.11
N PRO A 164 -1.15 -0.51 -12.71
CA PRO A 164 -0.24 -1.66 -12.73
C PRO A 164 0.61 -1.72 -11.45
N ILE A 165 -0.03 -1.78 -10.28
CA ILE A 165 0.62 -1.68 -8.94
C ILE A 165 0.96 -3.03 -8.31
N THR A 166 0.59 -4.12 -8.97
CA THR A 166 0.51 -5.44 -8.32
C THR A 166 1.83 -6.20 -8.35
N GLU A 167 2.71 -5.87 -9.29
CA GLU A 167 3.85 -6.71 -9.68
C GLU A 167 4.85 -6.96 -8.53
N VAL A 168 5.33 -5.90 -7.87
CA VAL A 168 6.34 -6.02 -6.79
C VAL A 168 5.80 -6.86 -5.62
N GLY A 169 4.59 -6.54 -5.16
CA GLY A 169 3.95 -7.26 -4.06
C GLY A 169 3.59 -8.69 -4.42
N TYR A 170 3.10 -8.92 -5.64
CA TYR A 170 2.80 -10.25 -6.17
C TYR A 170 4.05 -11.11 -6.27
N ASN A 171 5.14 -10.61 -6.86
CA ASN A 171 6.38 -11.34 -6.97
C ASN A 171 6.92 -11.75 -5.59
N ALA A 172 6.93 -10.83 -4.64
CA ALA A 172 7.39 -11.11 -3.29
C ALA A 172 6.55 -12.18 -2.57
N LEU A 173 5.22 -12.04 -2.56
CA LEU A 173 4.34 -12.89 -1.77
C LEU A 173 4.06 -14.23 -2.47
N HIS A 174 3.84 -14.22 -3.77
CA HIS A 174 3.54 -15.41 -4.54
C HIS A 174 4.79 -16.17 -4.96
N ASN A 175 5.66 -15.55 -5.76
CA ASN A 175 6.80 -16.27 -6.35
C ASN A 175 7.84 -16.63 -5.29
N ARG A 176 8.20 -15.67 -4.42
CA ARG A 176 9.27 -15.86 -3.43
C ARG A 176 8.78 -16.52 -2.14
N LEU A 177 7.59 -16.17 -1.64
CA LEU A 177 7.04 -16.72 -0.38
C LEU A 177 6.02 -17.85 -0.57
N GLY A 178 5.66 -18.20 -1.82
CA GLY A 178 4.82 -19.36 -2.12
C GLY A 178 3.33 -19.20 -1.76
N ILE A 179 2.85 -17.97 -1.54
CA ILE A 179 1.46 -17.71 -1.14
C ILE A 179 0.57 -17.67 -2.38
N ALA A 180 -0.51 -18.45 -2.41
CA ALA A 180 -1.47 -18.41 -3.51
C ALA A 180 -2.24 -17.08 -3.53
N MET A 181 -2.25 -16.40 -4.69
CA MET A 181 -2.86 -15.07 -4.85
C MET A 181 -3.68 -14.94 -6.16
N ALA A 182 -4.64 -15.85 -6.38
CA ALA A 182 -5.29 -16.04 -7.69
C ALA A 182 -5.85 -14.76 -8.36
N ASN A 183 -6.53 -13.88 -7.62
CA ASN A 183 -7.05 -12.63 -8.19
C ASN A 183 -5.92 -11.66 -8.56
N THR A 184 -4.90 -11.55 -7.69
CA THR A 184 -3.74 -10.70 -7.94
C THR A 184 -2.95 -11.21 -9.12
N GLN A 185 -2.65 -12.51 -9.18
CA GLN A 185 -2.01 -13.18 -10.31
C GLN A 185 -2.69 -12.82 -11.63
N LYS A 186 -4.01 -13.07 -11.70
CA LYS A 186 -4.80 -12.81 -12.91
C LYS A 186 -4.75 -11.33 -13.32
N LEU A 187 -4.77 -10.40 -12.36
CA LEU A 187 -4.67 -8.98 -12.66
C LEU A 187 -3.27 -8.59 -13.12
N THR A 188 -2.22 -9.04 -12.42
CA THR A 188 -0.81 -8.80 -12.76
C THR A 188 -0.51 -9.27 -14.17
N GLU A 189 -0.79 -10.54 -14.47
CA GLU A 189 -0.55 -11.14 -15.79
C GLU A 189 -1.29 -10.39 -16.91
N ARG A 190 -2.54 -9.95 -16.67
CA ARG A 190 -3.32 -9.16 -17.64
C ARG A 190 -2.70 -7.77 -17.91
N GLN A 191 -1.99 -7.21 -16.95
CA GLN A 191 -1.40 -5.87 -17.03
C GLN A 191 0.06 -5.87 -17.55
N ARG A 192 0.67 -7.05 -17.71
CA ARG A 192 2.03 -7.18 -18.25
C ARG A 192 2.07 -6.93 -19.77
N PRO A 193 3.16 -6.32 -20.30
CA PRO A 193 4.19 -5.63 -19.54
C PRO A 193 3.69 -4.28 -18.99
N ALA A 194 3.94 -4.02 -17.72
CA ALA A 194 3.62 -2.76 -17.08
C ALA A 194 4.59 -1.65 -17.53
N GLY A 195 4.02 -0.50 -17.94
CA GLY A 195 4.76 0.72 -18.24
C GLY A 195 5.03 1.57 -16.98
N THR A 196 4.82 2.88 -17.09
CA THR A 196 4.90 3.83 -15.97
C THR A 196 3.55 4.53 -15.78
N ASN A 197 3.26 4.97 -14.56
CA ASN A 197 2.15 5.90 -14.30
C ASN A 197 2.59 7.38 -14.35
N SER A 198 3.84 7.65 -14.72
CA SER A 198 4.47 8.98 -14.76
C SER A 198 4.53 9.71 -13.40
N LEU A 199 4.32 8.98 -12.29
CA LEU A 199 4.42 9.52 -10.94
C LEU A 199 5.58 8.86 -10.19
N PHE A 200 5.48 7.58 -9.90
CA PHE A 200 6.47 6.84 -9.11
C PHE A 200 6.53 5.34 -9.43
N LEU A 201 5.59 4.80 -10.21
CA LEU A 201 5.62 3.43 -10.71
C LEU A 201 6.34 3.42 -12.06
N GLY A 202 7.18 2.41 -12.30
CA GLY A 202 7.89 2.32 -13.57
C GLY A 202 8.50 0.97 -13.84
N TRP A 203 8.07 0.33 -14.94
CA TRP A 203 8.71 -0.84 -15.54
C TRP A 203 8.83 -2.02 -14.56
N GLU A 204 7.82 -2.21 -13.72
CA GLU A 204 7.89 -3.22 -12.66
C GLU A 204 7.93 -4.64 -13.22
N THR A 205 7.26 -4.92 -14.35
CA THR A 205 7.39 -6.22 -15.02
C THR A 205 8.83 -6.52 -15.44
N LEU A 206 9.58 -5.50 -15.88
CA LEU A 206 10.99 -5.66 -16.27
C LEU A 206 11.89 -5.95 -15.06
N THR A 207 11.58 -5.36 -13.90
CA THR A 207 12.44 -5.42 -12.71
C THR A 207 12.07 -6.56 -11.75
N HIS A 208 10.80 -6.97 -11.72
CA HIS A 208 10.25 -7.93 -10.75
C HIS A 208 9.47 -9.08 -11.37
N GLY A 209 9.11 -9.02 -12.65
CA GLY A 209 8.32 -10.07 -13.30
C GLY A 209 9.00 -11.43 -13.21
N ASP A 210 8.36 -12.37 -12.50
CA ASP A 210 8.81 -13.75 -12.30
C ASP A 210 10.25 -13.87 -11.79
N ASN A 211 10.69 -12.89 -10.98
CA ASN A 211 12.02 -12.85 -10.40
C ASN A 211 12.03 -13.53 -9.01
N PRO A 212 12.61 -14.74 -8.85
CA PRO A 212 12.57 -15.47 -7.58
C PRO A 212 13.55 -14.94 -6.51
N SER A 213 14.30 -13.86 -6.80
CA SER A 213 15.41 -13.35 -5.97
C SER A 213 14.99 -12.42 -4.82
#